data_AF-A0A6M1Y9P6-F1
#
_entry.id   AF-A0A6M1Y9P6-F1
#
_cell.length_a   1.000
_cell.length_b   1.000
_cell.length_c   1.000
_cell.angle_alpha   90.00
_cell.angle_beta   90.00
_cell.angle_gamma   90.00
#
_symmetry.space_group_name_H-M   'P 1'
#
loop_
_entity.id
_entity.type
_entity.pdbx_description
1 polymer ?
#
loop_
_entity_poly.entity_id
_entity_poly.type
_entity_poly.pdbx_seq_one_letter_code
_entity_poly.pdbx_strand_id
1 'polypeptide(L)'
;MLALNCTFSLIRGALFAPEATWRGYLPEADNWQKTAFLLTGPLIILAAVLGYVLGLLFSGAYVVGFRPTIGMTLLSIVFGAIAAGIVAFIVSTLAGLFGGKRSFALGLAATSLAFVPGYLGQALRWLPWIGGLVFLVLFIYALVLLWRIIPLYLEVPAGRRVGHYILTLIATVVVMVLIGLLLRPVIGPEMSGLGDYADVQFPDGDTSGVGGVMGGAIRQAERLAAAEEDRYAPPANGKLEENQVKEYVRVMIRARDISAENAERLQALAERADRNERMSLSDMNEMMRGGTQMMGMNTIELEVVKSGGGNWAEHQWVREALRTAYFQRDTDAVAAHNYQLFKKYEDELAQFIAR
;
A
#
# COMPACT_ATOMS: atom_id res chain seq x y z
N MET A 1 37.76 6.45 -19.22
CA MET A 1 38.24 5.99 -17.89
C MET A 1 38.25 7.09 -16.84
N LEU A 2 38.73 8.32 -17.13
CA LEU A 2 38.77 9.45 -16.16
C LEU A 2 37.40 9.85 -15.57
N ALA A 3 36.34 9.92 -16.38
CA ALA A 3 35.00 10.30 -15.89
C ALA A 3 34.35 9.26 -14.96
N LEU A 4 34.58 7.96 -15.20
CA LEU A 4 34.06 6.87 -14.38
C LEU A 4 34.67 6.85 -12.97
N ASN A 5 35.97 7.09 -12.86
CA ASN A 5 36.64 7.19 -11.57
C ASN A 5 36.13 8.38 -10.74
N CYS A 6 35.87 9.51 -11.41
CA CYS A 6 35.28 10.69 -10.77
C CYS A 6 33.85 10.39 -10.28
N THR A 7 33.01 9.78 -11.12
CA THR A 7 31.65 9.34 -10.78
C THR A 7 31.65 8.43 -9.56
N PHE A 8 32.49 7.39 -9.58
CA PHE A 8 32.60 6.43 -8.49
C PHE A 8 33.07 7.08 -7.19
N SER A 9 34.04 8.00 -7.28
CA SER A 9 34.50 8.79 -6.14
C SER A 9 33.38 9.62 -5.53
N LEU A 10 32.55 10.29 -6.34
CA LEU A 10 31.41 11.04 -5.86
C LEU A 10 30.34 10.15 -5.22
N ILE A 11 30.02 9.01 -5.81
CA ILE A 11 29.03 8.06 -5.24
C ILE A 11 29.53 7.53 -3.88
N ARG A 12 30.78 7.05 -3.83
CA ARG A 12 31.41 6.56 -2.60
C ARG A 12 31.48 7.67 -1.54
N GLY A 13 31.91 8.85 -1.96
CA GLY A 13 32.04 10.01 -1.10
C GLY A 13 30.69 10.47 -0.53
N ALA A 14 29.65 10.55 -1.35
CA ALA A 14 28.31 10.91 -0.92
C ALA A 14 27.74 9.92 0.13
N LEU A 15 28.14 8.65 0.08
CA LEU A 15 27.71 7.62 1.04
C LEU A 15 28.45 7.72 2.38
N PHE A 16 29.78 7.77 2.34
CA PHE A 16 30.63 7.57 3.51
C PHE A 16 31.28 8.86 4.06
N ALA A 17 31.43 9.88 3.23
CA ALA A 17 32.03 11.17 3.58
C ALA A 17 31.24 12.36 2.99
N PRO A 18 29.91 12.43 3.20
CA PRO A 18 29.00 13.29 2.46
C PRO A 18 29.44 14.76 2.44
N GLU A 19 29.69 15.37 3.61
CA GLU A 19 30.02 16.81 3.69
C GLU A 19 31.33 17.16 2.97
N ALA A 20 32.34 16.31 3.05
CA ALA A 20 33.61 16.53 2.35
C ALA A 20 33.40 16.46 0.83
N THR A 21 32.60 15.50 0.36
CA THR A 21 32.26 15.36 -1.06
C THR A 21 31.45 16.54 -1.58
N TRP A 22 30.44 17.00 -0.82
CA TRP A 22 29.63 18.15 -1.19
C TRP A 22 30.48 19.40 -1.32
N ARG A 23 31.33 19.70 -0.33
CA ARG A 23 32.22 20.87 -0.39
C ARG A 23 33.24 20.78 -1.53
N GLY A 24 33.77 19.58 -1.78
CA GLY A 24 34.69 19.35 -2.89
C GLY A 24 34.05 19.53 -4.27
N TYR A 25 32.77 19.15 -4.42
CA TYR A 25 32.05 19.26 -5.69
C TYR A 25 31.38 20.62 -5.91
N LEU A 26 31.11 21.38 -4.85
CA LEU A 26 30.40 22.67 -4.90
C LEU A 26 30.96 23.66 -5.96
N PRO A 27 32.28 23.84 -6.15
CA PRO A 27 32.81 24.73 -7.18
C PRO A 27 32.43 24.33 -8.61
N GLU A 28 32.11 23.06 -8.84
CA GLU A 28 31.74 22.51 -10.13
C GLU A 28 30.22 22.41 -10.34
N ALA A 29 29.44 22.68 -9.30
CA ALA A 29 27.99 22.43 -9.25
C ALA A 29 27.14 23.46 -10.01
N ASP A 30 27.72 24.56 -10.47
CA ASP A 30 26.97 25.61 -11.18
C ASP A 30 26.64 25.23 -12.64
N ASN A 31 27.21 24.12 -13.14
CA ASN A 31 26.85 23.55 -14.43
C ASN A 31 25.99 22.29 -14.26
N TRP A 32 24.69 22.41 -14.58
CA TRP A 32 23.74 21.31 -14.48
C TRP A 32 24.05 20.16 -15.44
N GLN A 33 24.57 20.43 -16.64
CA GLN A 33 24.93 19.40 -17.62
C GLN A 33 26.08 18.56 -17.08
N LYS A 34 27.08 19.22 -16.49
CA LYS A 34 28.20 18.53 -15.84
C LYS A 34 27.70 17.60 -14.74
N THR A 35 26.82 18.09 -13.87
CA THR A 35 26.20 17.26 -12.81
C THR A 35 25.41 16.09 -13.40
N ALA A 36 24.60 16.34 -14.44
CA ALA A 36 23.79 15.32 -15.07
C ALA A 36 24.63 14.20 -15.71
N PHE A 37 25.68 14.54 -16.45
CA PHE A 37 26.53 13.55 -17.13
C PHE A 37 27.55 12.88 -16.22
N LEU A 38 28.03 13.58 -15.18
CA LEU A 38 29.06 13.07 -14.29
C LEU A 38 28.47 12.28 -13.12
N LEU A 39 27.28 12.64 -12.63
CA LEU A 39 26.68 12.00 -11.45
C LEU A 39 25.28 11.46 -11.73
N THR A 40 24.31 12.32 -12.05
CA THR A 40 22.88 11.94 -12.01
C THR A 40 22.54 10.81 -12.99
N GLY A 41 22.94 10.95 -14.26
CA GLY A 41 22.71 9.96 -15.31
C GLY A 41 23.37 8.62 -15.02
N PRO A 42 24.69 8.58 -14.77
CA PRO A 42 25.37 7.35 -14.37
C PRO A 42 24.77 6.68 -13.13
N LEU A 43 24.34 7.46 -12.14
CA LEU A 43 23.71 6.96 -10.93
C LEU A 43 22.35 6.30 -11.20
N ILE A 44 21.50 6.92 -12.01
CA ILE A 44 20.20 6.36 -12.44
C ILE A 44 20.42 5.06 -13.21
N ILE A 45 21.34 5.06 -14.18
CA ILE A 45 21.65 3.87 -14.98
C ILE A 45 22.18 2.75 -14.08
N LEU A 46 23.10 3.06 -13.18
CA LEU A 46 23.66 2.09 -12.24
C LEU A 46 22.56 1.48 -11.35
N ALA A 47 21.67 2.31 -10.78
CA ALA A 47 20.57 1.84 -9.96
C ALA A 47 19.60 0.95 -10.74
N ALA A 48 19.27 1.32 -11.97
CA ALA A 48 18.38 0.53 -12.84
C ALA A 48 19.01 -0.81 -13.23
N VAL A 49 20.30 -0.82 -13.61
CA VAL A 49 21.02 -2.05 -13.96
C VAL A 49 21.16 -2.98 -12.75
N LEU A 50 21.51 -2.44 -11.58
CA LEU A 50 21.58 -3.23 -10.35
C LEU A 50 20.21 -3.80 -9.98
N GLY A 51 19.16 -2.99 -10.02
CA GLY A 51 17.80 -3.44 -9.77
C GLY A 51 17.34 -4.51 -10.76
N TYR A 52 17.67 -4.37 -12.05
CA TYR A 52 17.38 -5.38 -13.07
C TYR A 52 18.07 -6.71 -12.78
N VAL A 53 19.38 -6.69 -12.50
CA VAL A 53 20.16 -7.91 -12.22
C VAL A 53 19.64 -8.60 -10.95
N LEU A 54 19.40 -7.84 -9.87
CA LEU A 54 18.85 -8.39 -8.63
C LEU A 54 17.44 -8.93 -8.83
N GLY A 55 16.60 -8.20 -9.56
CA GLY A 55 15.24 -8.63 -9.86
C GLY A 55 15.21 -9.90 -10.72
N LEU A 56 16.14 -10.09 -11.65
CA LEU A 56 16.29 -11.35 -12.39
C LEU A 56 16.74 -12.51 -11.51
N LEU A 57 17.76 -12.29 -10.66
CA LEU A 57 18.32 -13.32 -9.78
C LEU A 57 17.30 -13.82 -8.76
N PHE A 58 16.50 -12.90 -8.21
CA PHE A 58 15.54 -13.18 -7.15
C PHE A 58 14.10 -13.30 -7.64
N SER A 59 13.84 -13.27 -8.95
CA SER A 59 12.46 -13.32 -9.49
C SER A 59 11.69 -14.56 -9.05
N GLY A 60 12.37 -15.68 -8.79
CA GLY A 60 11.76 -16.93 -8.32
C GLY A 60 11.45 -16.96 -6.81
N ALA A 61 11.97 -16.00 -6.03
CA ALA A 61 11.68 -15.86 -4.61
C ALA A 61 10.41 -15.01 -4.34
N TYR A 62 9.93 -14.30 -5.35
CA TYR A 62 8.68 -13.55 -5.27
C TYR A 62 7.52 -14.44 -5.74
N VAL A 63 6.49 -14.55 -4.89
CA VAL A 63 5.28 -15.36 -5.15
C VAL A 63 4.50 -14.85 -6.37
N VAL A 64 4.60 -13.55 -6.63
CA VAL A 64 4.11 -12.91 -7.85
C VAL A 64 5.25 -12.95 -8.86
N GLY A 65 5.02 -13.53 -10.04
CA GLY A 65 6.00 -13.72 -11.11
C GLY A 65 6.51 -12.43 -11.77
N PHE A 66 6.78 -11.39 -10.99
CA PHE A 66 7.28 -10.11 -11.45
C PHE A 66 8.75 -10.24 -11.84
N ARG A 67 8.98 -10.40 -13.14
CA ARG A 67 10.30 -10.41 -13.75
C ARG A 67 10.57 -9.07 -14.41
N PRO A 68 11.65 -8.36 -14.05
CA PRO A 68 11.98 -7.12 -14.74
C PRO A 68 12.30 -7.41 -16.20
N THR A 69 11.74 -6.62 -17.12
CA THR A 69 12.04 -6.71 -18.55
C THR A 69 12.99 -5.58 -18.96
N ILE A 70 13.69 -5.76 -20.07
CA ILE A 70 14.57 -4.72 -20.62
C ILE A 70 13.77 -3.46 -20.94
N GLY A 71 12.58 -3.60 -21.55
CA GLY A 71 11.70 -2.47 -21.86
C GLY A 71 11.30 -1.68 -20.62
N MET A 72 10.89 -2.38 -19.56
CA MET A 72 10.53 -1.77 -18.26
C MET A 72 11.71 -0.99 -17.65
N THR A 73 12.91 -1.57 -17.75
CA THR A 73 14.14 -1.01 -17.19
C THR A 73 14.55 0.26 -17.94
N LEU A 74 14.51 0.24 -19.28
CA LEU A 74 14.80 1.42 -20.10
C LEU A 74 13.82 2.56 -19.80
N LEU A 75 12.54 2.24 -19.67
CA LEU A 75 11.52 3.21 -19.34
C LEU A 75 11.72 3.80 -17.93
N SER A 76 12.15 2.98 -16.96
CA SER A 76 12.49 3.44 -15.62
C SER A 76 13.68 4.41 -15.59
N ILE A 77 14.66 4.24 -16.49
CA ILE A 77 15.80 5.16 -16.61
C ILE A 77 15.31 6.53 -17.10
N VAL A 78 14.45 6.55 -18.12
CA VAL A 78 13.87 7.79 -18.66
C VAL A 78 13.05 8.52 -17.60
N PHE A 79 12.14 7.81 -16.92
CA PHE A 79 11.35 8.41 -15.85
C PHE A 79 12.17 8.83 -14.64
N GLY A 80 13.21 8.08 -14.29
CA GLY A 80 14.15 8.46 -13.23
C GLY A 80 14.88 9.76 -13.54
N ALA A 81 15.26 9.99 -14.80
CA ALA A 81 15.89 11.24 -15.25
C ALA A 81 14.90 12.43 -15.21
N ILE A 82 13.67 12.21 -15.69
CA ILE A 82 12.60 13.21 -15.63
C ILE A 82 12.30 13.59 -14.18
N ALA A 83 12.15 12.59 -13.31
CA ALA A 83 11.88 12.79 -11.89
C ALA A 83 13.02 13.58 -11.21
N ALA A 84 14.28 13.24 -11.47
CA ALA A 84 15.42 13.98 -10.93
C ALA A 84 15.41 15.46 -11.33
N GLY A 85 15.07 15.75 -12.59
CA GLY A 85 14.91 17.13 -13.08
C GLY A 85 13.78 17.87 -12.38
N ILE A 86 12.61 17.24 -12.23
CA ILE A 86 11.45 17.86 -11.56
C ILE A 86 11.78 18.16 -10.09
N VAL A 87 12.36 17.20 -9.37
CA VAL A 87 12.75 17.41 -7.96
C VAL A 87 13.75 18.54 -7.84
N ALA A 88 14.78 18.57 -8.68
CA ALA A 88 15.76 19.66 -8.71
C ALA A 88 15.11 21.03 -8.96
N PHE A 89 14.14 21.09 -9.87
CA PHE A 89 13.39 22.31 -10.16
C PHE A 89 12.54 22.77 -8.97
N ILE A 90 11.79 21.86 -8.33
CA ILE A 90 10.96 22.18 -7.16
C ILE A 90 11.84 22.69 -6.01
N VAL A 91 12.91 21.96 -5.68
CA VAL A 91 13.83 22.31 -4.58
C VAL A 91 14.45 23.70 -4.81
N SER A 92 14.89 23.96 -6.04
CA SER A 92 15.53 25.22 -6.44
C SER A 92 14.56 26.42 -6.47
N THR A 93 13.36 26.23 -7.03
CA THR A 93 12.35 27.30 -7.09
C THR A 93 11.89 27.70 -5.70
N LEU A 94 11.60 26.73 -4.84
CA LEU A 94 11.26 26.98 -3.45
C LEU A 94 12.42 27.61 -2.69
N ALA A 95 13.68 27.24 -2.95
CA ALA A 95 14.81 27.89 -2.29
C ALA A 95 14.82 29.41 -2.55
N GLY A 96 14.55 29.83 -3.78
CA GLY A 96 14.36 31.24 -4.13
C GLY A 96 13.26 31.94 -3.33
N LEU A 97 12.10 31.29 -3.16
CA LEU A 97 10.98 31.84 -2.39
C LEU A 97 11.31 32.01 -0.89
N PHE A 98 12.17 31.14 -0.36
CA PHE A 98 12.60 31.18 1.04
C PHE A 98 13.87 32.03 1.26
N GLY A 99 14.32 32.78 0.24
CA GLY A 99 15.46 33.71 0.35
C GLY A 99 16.83 33.08 0.16
N GLY A 100 16.90 31.87 -0.40
CA GLY A 100 18.12 31.24 -0.89
C GLY A 100 18.35 31.48 -2.39
N LYS A 101 19.34 30.79 -2.96
CA LYS A 101 19.68 30.80 -4.39
C LYS A 101 18.70 29.96 -5.20
N ARG A 102 18.07 30.58 -6.20
CA ARG A 102 17.29 29.90 -7.24
C ARG A 102 18.20 29.53 -8.42
N SER A 103 18.90 28.39 -8.30
CA SER A 103 19.70 27.82 -9.40
C SER A 103 19.33 26.35 -9.62
N PHE A 104 18.92 26.00 -10.84
CA PHE A 104 18.60 24.62 -11.19
C PHE A 104 19.84 23.72 -11.08
N ALA A 105 21.01 24.24 -11.48
CA ALA A 105 22.27 23.51 -11.40
C ALA A 105 22.63 23.13 -9.97
N LEU A 106 22.56 24.10 -9.04
CA LEU A 106 22.79 23.85 -7.61
C LEU A 106 21.71 22.92 -7.02
N GLY A 107 20.45 23.06 -7.45
CA GLY A 107 19.36 22.18 -7.04
C GLY A 107 19.59 20.73 -7.47
N LEU A 108 19.99 20.51 -8.73
CA LEU A 108 20.26 19.18 -9.28
C LEU A 108 21.48 18.53 -8.61
N ALA A 109 22.54 19.29 -8.37
CA ALA A 109 23.71 18.79 -7.66
C ALA A 109 23.37 18.42 -6.21
N ALA A 110 22.62 19.28 -5.52
CA ALA A 110 22.20 19.03 -4.15
C ALA A 110 21.33 17.76 -4.05
N THR A 111 20.32 17.62 -4.89
CA THR A 111 19.42 16.46 -4.87
C THR A 111 20.15 15.19 -5.30
N SER A 112 20.96 15.25 -6.36
CA SER A 112 21.69 14.07 -6.86
C SER A 112 22.67 13.53 -5.81
N LEU A 113 23.42 14.41 -5.13
CA LEU A 113 24.35 14.01 -4.07
C LEU A 113 23.62 13.48 -2.84
N ALA A 114 22.51 14.10 -2.44
CA ALA A 114 21.74 13.66 -1.27
C ALA A 114 21.02 12.34 -1.51
N PHE A 115 20.52 12.09 -2.72
CA PHE A 115 19.74 10.90 -3.05
C PHE A 115 20.58 9.70 -3.49
N VAL A 116 21.92 9.78 -3.51
CA VAL A 116 22.79 8.61 -3.77
C VAL A 116 22.41 7.37 -2.94
N PRO A 117 22.20 7.47 -1.61
CA PRO A 117 21.72 6.32 -0.83
C PRO A 117 20.34 5.84 -1.28
N GLY A 118 19.43 6.76 -1.62
CA GLY A 118 18.09 6.43 -2.09
C GLY A 118 18.10 5.64 -3.40
N TYR A 119 18.93 6.01 -4.37
CA TYR A 119 19.12 5.26 -5.62
C TYR A 119 19.66 3.85 -5.37
N LEU A 120 20.61 3.69 -4.44
CA LEU A 120 21.08 2.36 -4.03
C LEU A 120 19.99 1.56 -3.33
N GLY A 121 19.23 2.19 -2.43
CA GLY A 121 18.10 1.56 -1.76
C GLY A 121 17.07 1.04 -2.75
N GLN A 122 16.75 1.81 -3.78
CA GLN A 122 15.83 1.39 -4.83
C GLN A 122 16.32 0.16 -5.59
N ALA A 123 17.62 0.07 -5.88
CA ALA A 123 18.21 -1.12 -6.48
C ALA A 123 18.15 -2.33 -5.53
N LEU A 124 18.45 -2.13 -4.25
CA LEU A 124 18.48 -3.19 -3.23
C LEU A 124 17.09 -3.66 -2.78
N ARG A 125 16.02 -2.93 -3.14
CA ARG A 125 14.63 -3.32 -2.87
C ARG A 125 14.28 -4.70 -3.42
N TRP A 126 14.96 -5.13 -4.47
CA TRP A 126 14.83 -6.44 -5.12
C TRP A 126 15.45 -7.61 -4.34
N LEU A 127 16.00 -7.36 -3.15
CA LEU A 127 16.39 -8.43 -2.23
C LEU A 127 15.14 -8.99 -1.52
N PRO A 128 14.94 -10.32 -1.50
CA PRO A 128 13.84 -10.94 -0.77
C PRO A 128 13.92 -10.59 0.72
N TRP A 129 12.75 -10.37 1.34
CA TRP A 129 12.53 -10.14 2.78
C TRP A 129 13.14 -8.84 3.35
N ILE A 130 14.42 -8.57 3.07
CA ILE A 130 15.16 -7.44 3.64
C ILE A 130 15.19 -6.22 2.71
N GLY A 131 14.94 -6.38 1.40
CA GLY A 131 15.12 -5.32 0.42
C GLY A 131 14.28 -4.07 0.73
N GLY A 132 13.03 -4.26 1.16
CA GLY A 132 12.16 -3.16 1.59
C GLY A 132 12.69 -2.39 2.80
N LEU A 133 13.23 -3.10 3.80
CA LEU A 133 13.81 -2.48 5.00
C LEU A 133 15.10 -1.72 4.66
N VAL A 134 15.97 -2.32 3.84
CA VAL A 134 17.21 -1.68 3.37
C VAL A 134 16.90 -0.42 2.57
N PHE A 135 15.91 -0.49 1.66
CA PHE A 135 15.41 0.68 0.94
C PHE A 135 14.96 1.78 1.90
N LEU A 136 14.12 1.44 2.89
CA LEU A 136 13.59 2.41 3.84
C LEU A 136 14.69 3.11 4.63
N VAL A 137 15.68 2.37 5.14
CA VAL A 137 16.82 2.93 5.87
C VAL A 137 17.63 3.88 5.00
N LEU A 138 17.95 3.47 3.77
CA LEU A 138 18.72 4.30 2.84
C LEU A 138 17.93 5.53 2.35
N PHE A 139 16.61 5.40 2.21
CA PHE A 139 15.74 6.51 1.85
C PHE A 139 15.66 7.55 2.98
N ILE A 140 15.49 7.11 4.23
CA ILE A 140 15.54 8.00 5.40
C ILE A 140 16.91 8.69 5.48
N TYR A 141 18.00 7.96 5.26
CA TYR A 141 19.33 8.54 5.21
C TYR A 141 19.46 9.61 4.11
N ALA A 142 18.93 9.35 2.91
CA ALA A 142 18.92 10.33 1.82
C ALA A 142 18.14 11.62 2.19
N LEU A 143 17.02 11.51 2.90
CA LEU A 143 16.26 12.67 3.40
C LEU A 143 17.07 13.49 4.41
N VAL A 144 17.81 12.82 5.31
CA VAL A 144 18.73 13.49 6.26
C VAL A 144 19.86 14.21 5.52
N LEU A 145 20.43 13.58 4.48
CA LEU A 145 21.45 14.22 3.64
C LEU A 145 20.88 15.43 2.89
N LEU A 146 19.66 15.31 2.35
CA LEU A 146 18.99 16.41 1.66
C LEU A 146 18.79 17.60 2.61
N TRP A 147 18.34 17.35 3.84
CA TRP A 147 18.25 18.39 4.86
C TRP A 147 19.58 19.12 5.02
N ARG A 148 20.69 18.38 5.14
CA ARG A 148 22.05 18.93 5.38
C ARG A 148 22.64 19.69 4.20
N ILE A 149 22.41 19.25 2.96
CA ILE A 149 23.03 19.84 1.76
C ILE A 149 22.34 21.13 1.29
N ILE A 150 21.04 21.29 1.55
CA ILE A 150 20.25 22.47 1.13
C ILE A 150 20.89 23.81 1.52
N PRO A 151 21.23 24.09 2.80
CA PRO A 151 21.82 25.37 3.17
C PRO A 151 23.21 25.59 2.56
N LEU A 152 23.93 24.51 2.19
CA LEU A 152 25.26 24.61 1.59
C LEU A 152 25.19 24.99 0.11
N TYR A 153 24.25 24.41 -0.64
CA TYR A 153 24.15 24.60 -2.10
C TYR A 153 23.20 25.72 -2.49
N LEU A 154 22.09 25.83 -1.78
CA LEU A 154 21.02 26.77 -2.11
C LEU A 154 20.96 27.93 -1.12
N GLU A 155 21.86 27.99 -0.14
CA GLU A 155 22.02 29.12 0.79
C GLU A 155 20.70 29.53 1.47
N VAL A 156 19.81 28.57 1.71
CA VAL A 156 18.53 28.83 2.37
C VAL A 156 18.80 29.27 3.82
N PRO A 157 18.31 30.46 4.25
CA PRO A 157 18.54 30.96 5.61
C PRO A 157 18.05 30.01 6.70
N ALA A 158 18.78 29.91 7.81
CA ALA A 158 18.50 28.97 8.89
C ALA A 158 17.07 29.06 9.43
N GLY A 159 16.54 30.28 9.63
CA GLY A 159 15.17 30.50 10.12
C GLY A 159 14.06 30.08 9.15
N ARG A 160 14.39 29.86 7.88
CA ARG A 160 13.44 29.51 6.81
C ARG A 160 13.63 28.09 6.27
N ARG A 161 14.71 27.41 6.67
CA ARG A 161 15.10 26.08 6.20
C ARG A 161 14.05 25.00 6.47
N VAL A 162 13.44 24.99 7.65
CA VAL A 162 12.38 24.02 8.00
C VAL A 162 11.19 24.16 7.06
N GLY A 163 10.73 25.39 6.84
CA GLY A 163 9.61 25.68 5.93
C GLY A 163 9.92 25.28 4.49
N HIS A 164 11.12 25.64 4.00
CA HIS A 164 11.58 25.23 2.67
C HIS A 164 11.57 23.70 2.52
N TYR A 165 12.15 22.99 3.49
CA TYR A 165 12.30 21.53 3.44
C TYR A 165 10.94 20.82 3.42
N ILE A 166 10.05 21.13 4.38
CA ILE A 166 8.73 20.50 4.48
C ILE A 166 7.91 20.78 3.22
N LEU A 167 7.87 22.04 2.77
CA LEU A 167 7.10 22.41 1.59
C LEU A 167 7.63 21.74 0.33
N THR A 168 8.96 21.59 0.21
CA THR A 168 9.60 20.91 -0.93
C THR A 168 9.25 19.43 -0.98
N LEU A 169 9.22 18.75 0.17
CA LEU A 169 8.80 17.34 0.25
C LEU A 169 7.33 17.18 -0.16
N ILE A 170 6.43 18.00 0.40
CA ILE A 170 5.01 17.97 0.07
C ILE A 170 4.80 18.28 -1.42
N ALA A 171 5.41 19.35 -1.94
CA ALA A 171 5.29 19.73 -3.34
C ALA A 171 5.81 18.64 -4.29
N THR A 172 6.92 17.99 -3.93
CA THR A 172 7.47 16.88 -4.71
C THR A 172 6.52 15.68 -4.71
N VAL A 173 5.96 15.29 -3.57
CA VAL A 173 4.98 14.20 -3.49
C VAL A 173 3.75 14.52 -4.35
N VAL A 174 3.17 15.72 -4.20
CA VAL A 174 2.00 16.14 -4.97
C VAL A 174 2.28 16.12 -6.48
N VAL A 175 3.40 16.69 -6.92
CA VAL A 175 3.76 16.71 -8.34
C VAL A 175 4.00 15.30 -8.88
N MET A 176 4.68 14.42 -8.13
CA MET A 176 4.91 13.03 -8.56
C MET A 176 3.61 12.23 -8.64
N VAL A 177 2.67 12.44 -7.71
CA VAL A 177 1.34 11.82 -7.77
C VAL A 177 0.58 12.30 -9.01
N LEU A 178 0.56 13.60 -9.28
CA LEU A 178 -0.09 14.15 -10.47
C LEU A 178 0.51 13.59 -11.77
N ILE A 179 1.83 13.48 -11.84
CA ILE A 179 2.51 12.88 -12.99
C ILE A 179 2.15 11.39 -13.12
N GLY A 180 2.12 10.64 -12.02
CA GLY A 180 1.70 9.25 -12.02
C GLY A 180 0.27 9.08 -12.54
N LEU A 181 -0.66 9.94 -12.11
CA LEU A 181 -2.05 9.94 -12.59
C LEU A 181 -2.15 10.27 -14.08
N LEU A 182 -1.40 11.27 -14.55
CA LEU A 182 -1.40 11.68 -15.97
C LEU A 182 -0.80 10.61 -16.89
N LEU A 183 0.22 9.89 -16.41
CA LEU A 183 0.91 8.88 -17.21
C LEU A 183 0.27 7.50 -17.13
N ARG A 184 -0.70 7.29 -16.22
CA ARG A 184 -1.40 6.02 -16.03
C ARG A 184 -1.87 5.35 -17.33
N PRO A 185 -2.44 6.07 -18.33
CA PRO A 185 -2.86 5.46 -19.60
C PRO A 185 -1.70 4.95 -20.46
N VAL A 186 -0.49 5.46 -20.26
CA VAL A 186 0.71 5.17 -21.08
C VAL A 186 1.53 4.04 -20.48
N ILE A 187 1.66 4.00 -19.14
CA ILE A 187 2.55 3.05 -18.45
C ILE A 187 1.81 1.88 -17.80
N GLY A 188 0.47 1.91 -17.80
CA GLY A 188 -0.37 0.89 -17.17
C GLY A 188 -0.40 1.00 -15.63
N PRO A 189 -1.38 0.35 -14.96
CA PRO A 189 -1.60 0.49 -13.52
C PRO A 189 -0.42 0.04 -12.68
N GLU A 190 0.23 -1.07 -13.06
CA GLU A 190 1.32 -1.72 -12.32
C GLU A 190 2.60 -0.87 -12.22
N MET A 191 2.85 -0.03 -13.23
CA MET A 191 4.09 0.74 -13.35
C MET A 191 4.01 2.16 -12.74
N SER A 192 2.80 2.63 -12.44
CA SER A 192 2.55 3.98 -11.93
C SER A 192 3.01 4.21 -10.48
N GLY A 193 3.36 3.14 -9.74
CA GLY A 193 3.76 3.20 -8.32
C GLY A 193 2.62 3.58 -7.35
N LEU A 194 1.55 4.17 -7.87
CA LEU A 194 0.22 4.21 -7.30
C LEU A 194 -0.45 2.89 -7.66
N GLY A 195 -0.07 1.79 -6.99
CA GLY A 195 -0.74 0.50 -7.19
C GLY A 195 -2.24 0.71 -7.10
N ASP A 196 -2.96 0.38 -8.17
CA ASP A 196 -4.40 0.50 -8.41
C ASP A 196 -5.28 1.04 -7.26
N TYR A 197 -5.14 2.34 -6.91
CA TYR A 197 -5.99 2.98 -5.90
C TYR A 197 -7.21 3.68 -6.51
N ALA A 198 -7.30 3.76 -7.83
CA ALA A 198 -8.23 4.70 -8.47
C ALA A 198 -8.92 4.21 -9.76
N ASP A 199 -8.69 2.99 -10.26
CA ASP A 199 -9.42 2.52 -11.46
C ASP A 199 -9.36 0.99 -11.61
N VAL A 200 -10.19 0.29 -10.83
CA VAL A 200 -10.51 -1.12 -11.07
C VAL A 200 -11.64 -1.13 -12.10
N GLN A 201 -11.28 -1.21 -13.38
CA GLN A 201 -12.23 -1.46 -14.46
C GLN A 201 -12.02 -2.86 -14.99
N PHE A 202 -12.97 -3.73 -14.65
CA PHE A 202 -12.99 -5.16 -14.88
C PHE A 202 -13.10 -5.54 -16.36
N PRO A 203 -12.25 -6.45 -16.86
CA PRO A 203 -12.61 -7.38 -17.91
C PRO A 203 -12.79 -8.77 -17.29
N ASP A 204 -14.01 -9.28 -17.44
CA ASP A 204 -14.49 -10.64 -17.17
C ASP A 204 -13.46 -11.68 -16.66
N GLY A 205 -13.61 -12.02 -15.38
CA GLY A 205 -13.62 -13.42 -14.95
C GLY A 205 -12.35 -14.24 -15.11
N ASP A 206 -11.25 -13.88 -14.44
CA ASP A 206 -10.34 -14.89 -13.90
C ASP A 206 -9.51 -14.34 -12.72
N THR A 207 -9.93 -14.62 -11.49
CA THR A 207 -9.26 -14.21 -10.24
C THR A 207 -8.30 -15.28 -9.71
N SER A 208 -7.69 -16.07 -10.59
CA SER A 208 -6.76 -17.13 -10.21
C SER A 208 -5.33 -16.66 -9.89
N GLY A 209 -5.00 -15.37 -10.06
CA GLY A 209 -3.61 -14.88 -9.98
C GLY A 209 -3.14 -14.21 -8.68
N VAL A 210 -4.02 -13.72 -7.80
CA VAL A 210 -3.61 -12.94 -6.60
C VAL A 210 -3.66 -13.82 -5.35
N GLY A 211 -2.69 -14.73 -5.23
CA GLY A 211 -2.52 -15.59 -4.05
C GLY A 211 -1.79 -14.87 -2.90
N GLY A 212 -2.53 -14.38 -1.90
CA GLY A 212 -1.94 -13.83 -0.67
C GLY A 212 -2.91 -13.02 0.21
N VAL A 213 -2.39 -12.49 1.32
CA VAL A 213 -3.09 -11.60 2.28
C VAL A 213 -3.76 -10.42 1.57
N MET A 214 -3.09 -9.84 0.57
CA MET A 214 -3.63 -8.73 -0.22
C MET A 214 -4.79 -9.17 -1.14
N GLY A 215 -4.73 -10.35 -1.75
CA GLY A 215 -5.86 -10.89 -2.54
C GLY A 215 -7.06 -11.25 -1.67
N GLY A 216 -6.84 -11.65 -0.42
CA GLY A 216 -7.90 -11.80 0.59
C GLY A 216 -8.56 -10.47 0.93
N ALA A 217 -7.76 -9.43 1.20
CA ALA A 217 -8.25 -8.09 1.49
C ALA A 217 -9.01 -7.47 0.30
N ILE A 218 -8.58 -7.71 -0.94
CA ILE A 218 -9.26 -7.25 -2.15
C ILE A 218 -10.64 -7.91 -2.29
N ARG A 219 -10.74 -9.24 -2.16
CA ARG A 219 -12.04 -9.93 -2.20
C ARG A 219 -12.98 -9.46 -1.09
N GLN A 220 -12.44 -9.13 0.08
CA GLN A 220 -13.22 -8.57 1.17
C GLN A 220 -13.73 -7.15 0.85
N ALA A 221 -12.90 -6.31 0.24
CA ALA A 221 -13.27 -4.97 -0.20
C ALA A 221 -14.33 -4.99 -1.32
N GLU A 222 -14.19 -5.88 -2.31
CA GLU A 222 -15.20 -6.07 -3.37
C GLU A 222 -16.57 -6.46 -2.79
N ARG A 223 -16.60 -7.37 -1.81
CA ARG A 223 -17.84 -7.78 -1.17
C ARG A 223 -18.45 -6.67 -0.32
N LEU A 224 -17.63 -5.86 0.33
CA LEU A 224 -18.09 -4.66 1.05
C LEU A 224 -18.70 -3.65 0.08
N ALA A 225 -18.05 -3.36 -1.04
CA ALA A 225 -18.59 -2.46 -2.06
C ALA A 225 -19.91 -2.98 -2.65
N ALA A 226 -19.98 -4.28 -2.99
CA ALA A 226 -21.22 -4.91 -3.45
C ALA A 226 -22.32 -4.93 -2.37
N ALA A 227 -21.97 -4.87 -1.09
CA ALA A 227 -22.92 -4.75 0.01
C ALA A 227 -23.45 -3.31 0.15
N GLU A 228 -22.61 -2.31 -0.12
CA GLU A 228 -22.99 -0.89 -0.11
C GLU A 228 -23.92 -0.54 -1.27
N GLU A 229 -23.87 -1.28 -2.37
CA GLU A 229 -24.80 -1.14 -3.50
C GLU A 229 -26.15 -1.80 -3.25
N ASP A 230 -26.23 -2.78 -2.34
CA ASP A 230 -27.48 -3.46 -2.05
C ASP A 230 -28.53 -2.45 -1.56
N ARG A 231 -29.70 -2.49 -2.19
CA ARG A 231 -30.89 -1.75 -1.77
C ARG A 231 -31.96 -2.77 -1.43
N TYR A 232 -32.68 -2.50 -0.36
CA TYR A 232 -33.83 -3.28 0.04
C TYR A 232 -34.94 -2.33 0.47
N ALA A 233 -36.15 -2.57 -0.02
CA ALA A 233 -37.34 -1.81 0.36
C ALA A 233 -38.17 -2.67 1.32
N PRO A 234 -38.15 -2.37 2.63
CA PRO A 234 -38.95 -3.10 3.59
C PRO A 234 -40.45 -3.07 3.26
N PRO A 235 -41.19 -4.14 3.59
CA PRO A 235 -42.63 -4.14 3.42
C PRO A 235 -43.27 -3.04 4.28
N ALA A 236 -44.30 -2.37 3.75
CA ALA A 236 -44.94 -1.22 4.40
C ALA A 236 -45.55 -1.54 5.78
N ASN A 237 -45.84 -2.81 6.03
CA ASN A 237 -46.36 -3.29 7.31
C ASN A 237 -45.26 -3.57 8.36
N GLY A 238 -43.97 -3.47 7.99
CA GLY A 238 -42.82 -3.75 8.86
C GLY A 238 -42.68 -5.20 9.34
N LYS A 239 -43.53 -6.10 8.85
CA LYS A 239 -43.59 -7.49 9.30
C LYS A 239 -42.60 -8.34 8.53
N LEU A 240 -41.83 -9.15 9.25
CA LEU A 240 -40.96 -10.16 8.69
C LEU A 240 -41.77 -11.30 8.11
N GLU A 241 -41.29 -11.84 7.00
CA GLU A 241 -41.74 -13.10 6.44
C GLU A 241 -40.92 -14.27 7.01
N GLU A 242 -41.51 -15.47 7.07
CA GLU A 242 -40.83 -16.63 7.65
C GLU A 242 -39.59 -17.08 6.84
N ASN A 243 -39.62 -16.95 5.52
CA ASN A 243 -38.48 -17.19 4.62
C ASN A 243 -37.27 -16.28 4.96
N GLN A 244 -37.51 -15.01 5.26
CA GLN A 244 -36.47 -14.04 5.59
C GLN A 244 -35.77 -14.41 6.89
N VAL A 245 -36.56 -14.83 7.90
CA VAL A 245 -36.02 -15.32 9.17
C VAL A 245 -35.26 -16.63 8.98
N LYS A 246 -35.76 -17.58 8.16
CA LYS A 246 -35.04 -18.82 7.84
C LYS A 246 -33.70 -18.55 7.15
N GLU A 247 -33.66 -17.62 6.19
CA GLU A 247 -32.42 -17.27 5.50
C GLU A 247 -31.43 -16.60 6.47
N TYR A 248 -31.91 -15.69 7.31
CA TYR A 248 -31.10 -15.06 8.35
C TYR A 248 -30.50 -16.12 9.30
N VAL A 249 -31.30 -17.05 9.80
CA VAL A 249 -30.82 -18.17 10.65
C VAL A 249 -29.76 -19.01 9.92
N ARG A 250 -29.98 -19.36 8.66
CA ARG A 250 -29.01 -20.12 7.85
C ARG A 250 -27.67 -19.39 7.76
N VAL A 251 -27.70 -18.09 7.46
CA VAL A 251 -26.49 -17.26 7.36
C VAL A 251 -25.74 -17.23 8.70
N MET A 252 -26.45 -17.00 9.80
CA MET A 252 -25.84 -16.89 11.13
C MET A 252 -25.22 -18.19 11.61
N ILE A 253 -25.89 -19.33 11.41
CA ILE A 253 -25.34 -20.65 11.72
C ILE A 253 -24.06 -20.90 10.90
N ARG A 254 -24.11 -20.62 9.60
CA ARG A 254 -22.94 -20.84 8.72
C ARG A 254 -21.77 -19.94 9.10
N ALA A 255 -22.02 -18.67 9.42
CA ALA A 255 -21.00 -17.74 9.86
C ALA A 255 -20.35 -18.18 11.18
N ARG A 256 -21.16 -18.66 12.14
CA ARG A 256 -20.67 -19.24 13.40
C ARG A 256 -19.79 -20.45 13.17
N ASP A 257 -20.22 -21.39 12.33
CA ASP A 257 -19.48 -22.62 12.08
C ASP A 257 -18.12 -22.33 11.42
N ILE A 258 -18.07 -21.39 10.47
CA ILE A 258 -16.82 -20.91 9.86
C ILE A 258 -15.92 -20.24 10.90
N SER A 259 -16.49 -19.42 11.79
CA SER A 259 -15.75 -18.76 12.86
C SER A 259 -15.14 -19.77 13.85
N ALA A 260 -15.90 -20.80 14.23
CA ALA A 260 -15.45 -21.87 15.11
C ALA A 260 -14.33 -22.70 14.47
N GLU A 261 -14.49 -23.11 13.21
CA GLU A 261 -13.46 -23.85 12.47
C GLU A 261 -12.15 -23.06 12.35
N ASN A 262 -12.25 -21.75 12.09
CA ASN A 262 -11.08 -20.87 12.03
C ASN A 262 -10.40 -20.72 13.40
N ALA A 263 -11.19 -20.61 14.47
CA ALA A 263 -10.66 -20.53 15.84
C ALA A 263 -9.94 -21.82 16.25
N GLU A 264 -10.53 -22.98 15.99
CA GLU A 264 -9.91 -24.29 16.26
C GLU A 264 -8.61 -24.47 15.48
N ARG A 265 -8.59 -24.10 14.19
CA ARG A 265 -7.38 -24.14 13.37
C ARG A 265 -6.27 -23.26 13.91
N LEU A 266 -6.59 -22.05 14.33
CA LEU A 266 -5.61 -21.11 14.90
C LEU A 266 -5.09 -21.59 16.26
N GLN A 267 -5.96 -22.16 17.09
CA GLN A 267 -5.55 -22.78 18.34
C GLN A 267 -4.62 -23.97 18.11
N ALA A 268 -4.94 -24.84 17.14
CA ALA A 268 -4.09 -25.98 16.79
C ALA A 268 -2.71 -25.56 16.23
N LEU A 269 -2.63 -24.41 15.56
CA LEU A 269 -1.36 -23.83 15.11
C LEU A 269 -0.58 -23.19 16.28
N ALA A 270 -1.27 -22.48 17.18
CA ALA A 270 -0.66 -21.90 18.37
C ALA A 270 -0.07 -22.97 19.30
N GLU A 271 -0.80 -24.06 19.55
CA GLU A 271 -0.32 -25.18 20.36
C GLU A 271 0.90 -25.89 19.74
N ARG A 272 0.98 -25.98 18.40
CA ARG A 272 2.16 -26.51 17.72
C ARG A 272 3.37 -25.59 17.87
N ALA A 273 3.15 -24.28 17.78
CA ALA A 273 4.18 -23.28 18.01
C ALA A 273 4.72 -23.35 19.45
N ASP A 274 3.84 -23.49 20.44
CA ASP A 274 4.20 -23.60 21.86
C ASP A 274 4.98 -24.88 22.19
N ARG A 275 4.73 -25.99 21.47
CA ARG A 275 5.45 -27.25 21.63
C ARG A 275 6.86 -27.26 21.02
N ASN A 276 7.37 -26.13 20.52
CA ASN A 276 8.65 -26.03 19.79
C ASN A 276 8.77 -27.02 18.61
N GLU A 277 7.64 -27.48 18.06
CA GLU A 277 7.64 -28.23 16.82
C GLU A 277 8.13 -27.31 15.70
N ARG A 278 8.95 -27.84 14.77
CA ARG A 278 9.44 -27.04 13.64
C ARG A 278 8.25 -26.60 12.79
N MET A 279 7.83 -25.35 12.92
CA MET A 279 6.85 -24.74 12.04
C MET A 279 7.39 -24.72 10.62
N SER A 280 6.63 -25.27 9.67
CA SER A 280 6.96 -25.16 8.25
C SER A 280 6.66 -23.75 7.74
N LEU A 281 7.23 -23.39 6.58
CA LEU A 281 6.88 -22.15 5.89
C LEU A 281 5.39 -22.09 5.52
N SER A 282 4.74 -23.25 5.34
CA SER A 282 3.29 -23.34 5.14
C SER A 282 2.53 -22.95 6.41
N ASP A 283 2.94 -23.49 7.57
CA ASP A 283 2.29 -23.22 8.85
C ASP A 283 2.42 -21.74 9.26
N MET A 284 3.57 -21.12 9.01
CA MET A 284 3.77 -19.68 9.26
C MET A 284 2.91 -18.80 8.33
N ASN A 285 2.80 -19.17 7.05
CA ASN A 285 1.93 -18.47 6.10
C ASN A 285 0.45 -18.65 6.48
N GLU A 286 0.07 -19.83 6.94
CA GLU A 286 -1.28 -20.15 7.41
C GLU A 286 -1.63 -19.39 8.69
N MET A 287 -0.70 -19.27 9.64
CA MET A 287 -0.85 -18.43 10.84
C MET A 287 -1.05 -16.94 10.49
N MET A 288 -0.30 -16.42 9.51
CA MET A 288 -0.47 -15.03 9.02
C MET A 288 -1.82 -14.81 8.31
N ARG A 289 -2.29 -15.79 7.53
CA ARG A 289 -3.61 -15.74 6.88
C ARG A 289 -4.74 -15.83 7.91
N GLY A 290 -4.63 -16.72 8.89
CA GLY A 290 -5.59 -16.85 9.99
C GLY A 290 -5.64 -15.59 10.87
N GLY A 291 -4.50 -14.95 11.15
CA GLY A 291 -4.44 -13.65 11.84
C GLY A 291 -5.13 -12.52 11.08
N THR A 292 -5.02 -12.51 9.74
CA THR A 292 -5.73 -11.55 8.87
C THR A 292 -7.24 -11.84 8.84
N GLN A 293 -7.64 -13.11 8.75
CA GLN A 293 -9.04 -13.51 8.82
C GLN A 293 -9.67 -13.20 10.19
N MET A 294 -8.89 -13.28 11.28
CA MET A 294 -9.32 -12.85 12.61
C MET A 294 -9.58 -11.34 12.69
N MET A 295 -8.75 -10.51 12.04
CA MET A 295 -9.02 -9.07 11.91
C MET A 295 -10.27 -8.78 11.07
N GLY A 296 -10.67 -9.70 10.19
CA GLY A 296 -11.88 -9.63 9.37
C GLY A 296 -13.13 -10.28 9.96
N MET A 297 -13.12 -10.76 11.22
CA MET A 297 -14.25 -11.50 11.82
C MET A 297 -15.60 -10.77 11.75
N ASN A 298 -15.58 -9.43 11.73
CA ASN A 298 -16.79 -8.60 11.55
C ASN A 298 -17.43 -8.71 10.15
N THR A 299 -16.86 -9.48 9.21
CA THR A 299 -17.31 -9.60 7.81
C THR A 299 -17.66 -11.02 7.36
N ILE A 300 -17.63 -12.01 8.27
CA ILE A 300 -17.99 -13.41 7.92
C ILE A 300 -19.46 -13.51 7.51
N GLU A 301 -20.36 -12.83 8.23
CA GLU A 301 -21.79 -12.75 7.87
C GLU A 301 -21.96 -12.24 6.43
N LEU A 302 -21.27 -11.14 6.10
CA LEU A 302 -21.29 -10.56 4.78
C LEU A 302 -20.79 -11.52 3.71
N GLU A 303 -19.69 -12.23 3.98
CA GLU A 303 -19.16 -13.26 3.10
C GLU A 303 -20.17 -14.36 2.82
N VAL A 304 -20.86 -14.87 3.85
CA VAL A 304 -21.90 -15.90 3.70
C VAL A 304 -23.08 -15.38 2.88
N VAL A 305 -23.55 -14.15 3.15
CA VAL A 305 -24.65 -13.54 2.40
C VAL A 305 -24.29 -13.38 0.92
N LYS A 306 -23.14 -12.75 0.61
CA LYS A 306 -22.78 -12.46 -0.78
C LYS A 306 -22.38 -13.71 -1.57
N SER A 307 -21.75 -14.70 -0.93
CA SER A 307 -21.42 -15.98 -1.60
C SER A 307 -22.67 -16.81 -1.92
N GLY A 308 -23.74 -16.67 -1.14
CA GLY A 308 -25.05 -17.25 -1.43
C GLY A 308 -25.90 -16.45 -2.44
N GLY A 309 -25.38 -15.34 -2.99
CA GLY A 309 -26.14 -14.43 -3.86
C GLY A 309 -27.23 -13.63 -3.14
N GLY A 310 -27.16 -13.53 -1.80
CA GLY A 310 -28.13 -12.82 -0.98
C GLY A 310 -27.93 -11.29 -0.98
N ASN A 311 -28.97 -10.58 -0.53
CA ASN A 311 -28.99 -9.12 -0.40
C ASN A 311 -28.58 -8.72 1.03
N TRP A 312 -27.50 -7.95 1.15
CA TRP A 312 -26.97 -7.50 2.43
C TRP A 312 -27.90 -6.50 3.13
N ALA A 313 -28.53 -5.59 2.39
CA ALA A 313 -29.47 -4.63 2.96
C ALA A 313 -30.71 -5.30 3.56
N GLU A 314 -31.22 -6.36 2.91
CA GLU A 314 -32.29 -7.21 3.46
C GLU A 314 -31.82 -7.92 4.73
N HIS A 315 -30.64 -8.55 4.70
CA HIS A 315 -30.08 -9.24 5.86
C HIS A 315 -29.94 -8.30 7.08
N GLN A 316 -29.44 -7.08 6.87
CA GLN A 316 -29.33 -6.05 7.90
C GLN A 316 -30.69 -5.62 8.46
N TRP A 317 -31.67 -5.44 7.58
CA TRP A 317 -33.03 -5.07 7.99
C TRP A 317 -33.70 -6.18 8.82
N VAL A 318 -33.58 -7.45 8.39
CA VAL A 318 -34.11 -8.60 9.15
C VAL A 318 -33.48 -8.68 10.54
N ARG A 319 -32.16 -8.51 10.63
CA ARG A 319 -31.43 -8.46 11.90
C ARG A 319 -32.00 -7.40 12.85
N GLU A 320 -32.18 -6.18 12.35
CA GLU A 320 -32.68 -5.07 13.15
C GLU A 320 -34.15 -5.24 13.56
N ALA A 321 -34.98 -5.78 12.66
CA ALA A 321 -36.38 -6.07 12.94
C ALA A 321 -36.53 -7.17 14.01
N LEU A 322 -35.72 -8.24 13.95
CA LEU A 322 -35.68 -9.29 14.97
C LEU A 322 -35.18 -8.75 16.31
N ARG A 323 -34.14 -7.91 16.30
CA ARG A 323 -33.59 -7.28 17.51
C ARG A 323 -34.59 -6.34 18.17
N THR A 324 -35.25 -5.51 17.37
CA THR A 324 -36.32 -4.62 17.83
C THR A 324 -37.44 -5.44 18.46
N ALA A 325 -37.90 -6.51 17.78
CA ALA A 325 -38.94 -7.38 18.29
C ALA A 325 -38.56 -8.11 19.58
N TYR A 326 -37.31 -8.51 19.74
CA TYR A 326 -36.81 -9.14 20.97
C TYR A 326 -36.91 -8.19 22.18
N PHE A 327 -36.55 -6.91 22.01
CA PHE A 327 -36.62 -5.91 23.08
C PHE A 327 -38.04 -5.39 23.33
N GLN A 328 -38.79 -5.11 22.27
CA GLN A 328 -40.11 -4.50 22.33
C GLN A 328 -41.24 -5.49 22.60
N ARG A 329 -41.05 -6.77 22.23
CA ARG A 329 -42.00 -7.86 22.44
C ARG A 329 -43.39 -7.54 21.88
N ASP A 330 -44.34 -7.14 22.71
CA ASP A 330 -45.76 -6.94 22.39
C ASP A 330 -46.21 -5.46 22.42
N THR A 331 -45.29 -4.50 22.39
CA THR A 331 -45.63 -3.07 22.43
C THR A 331 -46.49 -2.60 21.24
N ASP A 332 -46.35 -3.24 20.07
CA ASP A 332 -47.21 -3.00 18.92
C ASP A 332 -47.42 -4.27 18.07
N ALA A 333 -48.33 -4.19 17.09
CA ALA A 333 -48.71 -5.33 16.25
C ALA A 333 -47.60 -5.85 15.33
N VAL A 334 -46.57 -5.04 15.05
CA VAL A 334 -45.42 -5.41 14.22
C VAL A 334 -44.37 -6.10 15.08
N ALA A 335 -44.02 -5.51 16.21
CA ALA A 335 -43.14 -6.10 17.22
C ALA A 335 -43.69 -7.46 17.67
N ALA A 336 -44.99 -7.56 17.97
CA ALA A 336 -45.62 -8.80 18.39
C ALA A 336 -45.50 -9.90 17.31
N HIS A 337 -45.75 -9.56 16.04
CA HIS A 337 -45.63 -10.50 14.92
C HIS A 337 -44.18 -10.98 14.74
N ASN A 338 -43.24 -10.04 14.67
CA ASN A 338 -41.82 -10.35 14.49
C ASN A 338 -41.26 -11.14 15.69
N TYR A 339 -41.76 -10.90 16.90
CA TYR A 339 -41.37 -11.62 18.11
C TYR A 339 -41.88 -13.05 18.12
N GLN A 340 -43.07 -13.33 17.56
CA GLN A 340 -43.53 -14.70 17.36
C GLN A 340 -42.63 -15.47 16.38
N LEU A 341 -42.16 -14.81 15.31
CA LEU A 341 -41.19 -15.39 14.41
C LEU A 341 -39.84 -15.62 15.09
N PHE A 342 -39.38 -14.68 15.92
CA PHE A 342 -38.19 -14.88 16.75
C PHE A 342 -38.34 -16.12 17.65
N LYS A 343 -39.45 -16.25 18.38
CA LYS A 343 -39.72 -17.39 19.26
C LYS A 343 -39.68 -18.74 18.55
N LYS A 344 -40.10 -18.78 17.28
CA LYS A 344 -40.06 -20.00 16.47
C LYS A 344 -38.63 -20.49 16.17
N TYR A 345 -37.64 -19.60 16.16
CA TYR A 345 -36.23 -19.89 15.94
C TYR A 345 -35.37 -19.45 17.14
N GLU A 346 -35.95 -19.48 18.35
CA GLU A 346 -35.30 -18.93 19.55
C GLU A 346 -33.99 -19.64 19.85
N ASP A 347 -33.95 -20.98 19.70
CA ASP A 347 -32.77 -21.80 19.94
C ASP A 347 -31.59 -21.40 19.05
N GLU A 348 -31.85 -21.05 17.79
CA GLU A 348 -30.82 -20.63 16.86
C GLU A 348 -30.45 -19.14 17.00
N LEU A 349 -31.44 -18.27 17.26
CA LEU A 349 -31.29 -16.82 17.24
C LEU A 349 -30.85 -16.20 18.57
N ALA A 350 -31.14 -16.84 19.71
CA ALA A 350 -30.88 -16.25 21.03
C ALA A 350 -29.42 -15.82 21.20
N GLN A 351 -28.47 -16.62 20.71
CA GLN A 351 -27.04 -16.32 20.81
C GLN A 351 -26.58 -15.11 19.96
N PHE A 352 -27.38 -14.71 18.96
CA PHE A 352 -27.04 -13.66 17.99
C PHE A 352 -27.80 -12.35 18.24
N ILE A 353 -29.04 -12.45 18.75
CA ILE A 353 -29.95 -11.30 18.92
C ILE A 353 -30.00 -10.83 20.38
N ALA A 354 -29.81 -11.72 21.36
CA ALA A 354 -29.96 -11.40 22.79
C ALA A 354 -28.71 -10.78 23.45
N ARG A 355 -27.64 -10.52 22.68
CA ARG A 355 -26.38 -9.95 23.16
C ARG A 355 -26.25 -8.45 22.90
#